data_AF-A0A395M632-F1
#
_entry.id   AF-A0A395M632-F1
#
_cell.length_a   1.000
_cell.length_b   1.000
_cell.length_c   1.000
_cell.angle_alpha   90.00
_cell.angle_beta   90.00
_cell.angle_gamma   90.00
#
_symmetry.space_group_name_H-M   'P 1'
#
loop_
_entity.id
_entity.type
_entity.pdbx_description
1 polymer ?
#
loop_
_entity_poly.entity_id
_entity_poly.type
_entity_poly.pdbx_seq_one_letter_code
_entity_poly.pdbx_strand_id
1 'polypeptide(L)'
;MQRGVYHVFSTAPNDATNPMFQVASAPLPNFWVHPSFFRDNTDTATDRRLNKIFRRETRSFEGLTSSATLNIAPTNVSPLPILRNEELLLLRAEARILGPSPDFAAAEADLNVVRRAAGVAPYPTGSTTAANALDRLIYERRYSLFMEGHRWVDMRRFPTRPGSPNPNNLPGRLNELPLDRPGDRIIVSFPIPIPELPPR
;
A
#
# COMPACT_ATOMS: atom_id res chain seq x y z
N MET A 1 -11.70 11.41 -1.98
CA MET A 1 -10.27 11.79 -1.91
C MET A 1 -9.55 11.37 -3.20
N GLN A 2 -9.92 11.98 -4.32
CA GLN A 2 -9.46 11.59 -5.66
C GLN A 2 -9.03 12.81 -6.50
N ARG A 3 -8.77 13.95 -5.86
CA ARG A 3 -8.27 15.14 -6.59
C ARG A 3 -6.76 15.03 -6.70
N GLY A 4 -6.20 15.22 -7.88
CA GLY A 4 -4.77 15.04 -8.09
C GLY A 4 -4.36 15.00 -9.56
N VAL A 5 -3.13 14.58 -9.78
CA VAL A 5 -2.53 14.35 -11.10
C VAL A 5 -2.61 12.85 -11.40
N TYR A 6 -3.02 12.53 -12.63
CA TYR A 6 -3.24 11.18 -13.09
C TYR A 6 -2.49 10.94 -14.40
N HIS A 7 -1.94 9.73 -14.54
CA HIS A 7 -1.54 9.22 -15.83
C HIS A 7 -2.77 8.69 -16.56
N VAL A 8 -3.00 9.20 -17.77
CA VAL A 8 -4.17 8.86 -18.59
C VAL A 8 -3.77 7.80 -19.60
N PHE A 9 -4.66 6.83 -19.81
CA PHE A 9 -4.51 5.78 -20.81
C PHE A 9 -5.61 5.94 -21.86
N SER A 10 -5.34 5.49 -23.09
CA SER A 10 -6.29 5.63 -24.19
C SER A 10 -6.08 4.53 -25.25
N THR A 11 -7.02 4.42 -26.18
CA THR A 11 -6.92 3.54 -27.36
C THR A 11 -6.67 4.34 -28.65
N ALA A 12 -6.28 5.61 -28.55
CA ALA A 12 -5.93 6.44 -29.69
C ALA A 12 -4.62 5.94 -30.35
N PRO A 13 -4.38 6.25 -31.64
CA PRO A 13 -3.13 5.89 -32.28
C PRO A 13 -1.91 6.39 -31.49
N ASN A 14 -0.95 5.48 -31.23
CA ASN A 14 0.27 5.70 -30.44
C ASN A 14 0.09 5.85 -28.92
N ASP A 15 -1.12 5.70 -28.38
CA ASP A 15 -1.35 5.64 -26.93
C ASP A 15 -1.31 4.19 -26.39
N ALA A 16 -1.04 4.05 -25.10
CA ALA A 16 -1.06 2.77 -24.40
C ALA A 16 -2.34 2.60 -23.56
N THR A 17 -2.79 1.35 -23.45
CA THR A 17 -3.83 0.94 -22.50
C THR A 17 -3.24 0.73 -21.11
N ASN A 18 -4.09 0.79 -20.09
CA ASN A 18 -3.70 0.63 -18.70
C ASN A 18 -3.24 -0.82 -18.42
N PRO A 19 -1.97 -1.06 -18.06
CA PRO A 19 -1.44 -2.38 -17.78
C PRO A 19 -1.96 -3.00 -16.46
N MET A 20 -2.58 -2.19 -15.59
CA MET A 20 -3.23 -2.65 -14.36
C MET A 20 -4.68 -3.06 -14.57
N PHE A 21 -5.24 -2.88 -15.78
CA PHE A 21 -6.56 -3.39 -16.11
C PHE A 21 -6.54 -4.92 -16.15
N GLN A 22 -7.49 -5.52 -15.44
CA GLN A 22 -7.84 -6.93 -15.57
C GLN A 22 -9.33 -7.12 -15.32
N VAL A 23 -9.91 -8.16 -15.91
CA VAL A 23 -11.24 -8.61 -15.51
C VAL A 23 -11.10 -9.42 -14.22
N ALA A 24 -11.40 -8.79 -13.08
CA ALA A 24 -11.24 -9.38 -11.75
C ALA A 24 -11.95 -10.75 -11.57
N SER A 25 -13.08 -10.95 -12.26
CA SER A 25 -13.86 -12.19 -12.25
C SER A 25 -13.39 -13.25 -13.24
N ALA A 26 -12.38 -12.98 -14.09
CA ALA A 26 -11.92 -13.92 -15.10
C ALA A 26 -11.40 -15.23 -14.49
N PRO A 27 -11.46 -16.37 -15.21
CA PRO A 27 -10.95 -17.66 -14.69
C PRO A 27 -9.48 -17.63 -14.28
N LEU A 28 -8.65 -16.84 -14.97
CA LEU A 28 -7.22 -16.67 -14.74
C LEU A 28 -6.86 -15.17 -14.73
N PRO A 29 -7.05 -14.47 -13.60
CA PRO A 29 -6.66 -13.06 -13.47
C PRO A 29 -5.13 -12.95 -13.30
N ASN A 30 -4.57 -11.82 -13.73
CA ASN A 30 -3.13 -11.56 -13.66
C ASN A 30 -2.66 -11.25 -12.23
N PHE A 31 -3.48 -10.54 -11.47
CA PHE A 31 -3.13 -9.98 -10.17
C PHE A 31 -4.04 -10.52 -9.07
N TRP A 32 -3.44 -11.34 -8.20
CA TRP A 32 -4.02 -11.80 -6.95
C TRP A 32 -3.60 -10.90 -5.80
N VAL A 33 -4.51 -10.71 -4.84
CA VAL A 33 -4.26 -9.87 -3.66
C VAL A 33 -3.78 -10.76 -2.53
N HIS A 34 -2.66 -10.40 -1.92
CA HIS A 34 -2.12 -11.14 -0.78
C HIS A 34 -3.11 -11.17 0.41
N PRO A 35 -3.35 -12.32 1.09
CA PRO A 35 -4.35 -12.44 2.15
C PRO A 35 -4.24 -11.44 3.29
N SER A 36 -3.00 -11.05 3.63
CA SER A 36 -2.77 -10.05 4.68
C SER A 36 -3.45 -8.72 4.40
N PHE A 37 -3.68 -8.33 3.13
CA PHE A 37 -4.36 -7.08 2.82
C PHE A 37 -5.76 -7.02 3.42
N PHE A 38 -6.46 -8.14 3.52
CA PHE A 38 -7.79 -8.15 4.12
C PHE A 38 -7.82 -8.75 5.52
N ARG A 39 -6.94 -9.69 5.83
CA ARG A 39 -6.84 -10.27 7.18
C ARG A 39 -6.40 -9.22 8.20
N ASP A 40 -5.49 -8.32 7.83
CA ASP A 40 -4.94 -7.32 8.74
C ASP A 40 -5.77 -6.02 8.78
N ASN A 41 -6.87 -5.93 8.01
CA ASN A 41 -7.74 -4.76 8.05
C ASN A 41 -8.73 -4.93 9.20
N THR A 42 -8.70 -4.04 10.18
CA THR A 42 -9.57 -4.11 11.36
C THR A 42 -10.98 -3.57 11.11
N ASP A 43 -11.18 -2.92 9.97
CA ASP A 43 -12.38 -2.16 9.60
C ASP A 43 -13.05 -2.76 8.34
N THR A 44 -12.89 -4.06 8.09
CA THR A 44 -13.30 -4.73 6.82
C THR A 44 -14.76 -4.55 6.42
N ALA A 45 -15.65 -4.33 7.39
CA ALA A 45 -17.07 -4.14 7.14
C ALA A 45 -17.41 -2.77 6.52
N THR A 46 -16.58 -1.75 6.75
CA THR A 46 -16.90 -0.35 6.39
C THR A 46 -15.83 0.32 5.53
N ASP A 47 -14.61 -0.20 5.52
CA ASP A 47 -13.50 0.40 4.79
C ASP A 47 -13.67 0.30 3.27
N ARG A 48 -14.10 1.40 2.66
CA ARG A 48 -14.33 1.53 1.21
C ARG A 48 -13.05 1.38 0.39
N ARG A 49 -11.87 1.46 1.01
CA ARG A 49 -10.60 1.21 0.30
C ARG A 49 -10.46 -0.25 -0.11
N LEU A 50 -11.24 -1.16 0.49
CA LEU A 50 -11.35 -2.55 0.05
C LEU A 50 -12.13 -2.70 -1.28
N ASN A 51 -12.78 -1.67 -1.81
CA ASN A 51 -13.36 -1.71 -3.16
C ASN A 51 -12.29 -1.90 -4.26
N LYS A 52 -11.01 -1.70 -3.91
CA LYS A 52 -9.85 -1.99 -4.75
C LYS A 52 -9.59 -3.48 -4.99
N ILE A 53 -10.38 -4.36 -4.36
CA ILE A 53 -10.26 -5.80 -4.50
C ILE A 53 -11.61 -6.41 -4.89
N PHE A 54 -11.56 -7.56 -5.58
CA PHE A 54 -12.71 -8.38 -5.89
C PHE A 54 -12.57 -9.73 -5.19
N ARG A 55 -13.53 -10.06 -4.32
CA ARG A 55 -13.57 -11.33 -3.58
C ARG A 55 -14.03 -12.46 -4.48
N ARG A 56 -13.39 -13.61 -4.34
CA ARG A 56 -13.69 -14.82 -5.11
C ARG A 56 -13.29 -16.06 -4.33
N GLU A 57 -13.61 -17.23 -4.89
CA GLU A 57 -13.18 -18.52 -4.35
C GLU A 57 -11.67 -18.57 -4.15
N THR A 58 -11.27 -19.25 -3.07
CA THR A 58 -9.87 -19.45 -2.73
C THR A 58 -9.17 -20.25 -3.81
N ARG A 59 -8.01 -19.77 -4.25
CA ARG A 59 -7.08 -20.53 -5.08
C ARG A 59 -5.73 -20.65 -4.40
N SER A 60 -5.09 -21.78 -4.63
CA SER A 60 -3.73 -22.05 -4.18
C SER A 60 -2.84 -22.41 -5.37
N PHE A 61 -1.63 -21.90 -5.37
CA PHE A 61 -0.60 -22.22 -6.37
C PHE A 61 0.77 -22.13 -5.70
N GLU A 62 1.61 -23.16 -5.85
CA GLU A 62 2.96 -23.23 -5.25
C GLU A 62 3.03 -22.84 -3.76
N GLY A 63 2.05 -23.29 -2.97
CA GLY A 63 1.99 -23.01 -1.53
C GLY A 63 1.51 -21.60 -1.16
N LEU A 64 1.17 -20.76 -2.15
CA LEU A 64 0.56 -19.44 -1.95
C LEU A 64 -0.95 -19.56 -2.13
N THR A 65 -1.72 -18.85 -1.29
CA THR A 65 -3.19 -18.92 -1.32
C THR A 65 -3.79 -17.51 -1.34
N SER A 66 -4.86 -17.31 -2.12
CA SER A 66 -5.64 -16.07 -2.08
C SER A 66 -7.11 -16.28 -2.42
N SER A 67 -7.98 -15.45 -1.85
CA SER A 67 -9.43 -15.38 -2.11
C SER A 67 -9.85 -14.01 -2.66
N ALA A 68 -8.91 -13.26 -3.23
CA ALA A 68 -9.16 -11.93 -3.77
C ALA A 68 -8.24 -11.59 -4.95
N THR A 69 -8.77 -10.78 -5.86
CA THR A 69 -8.05 -10.26 -7.03
C THR A 69 -8.10 -8.75 -7.06
N LEU A 70 -7.17 -8.16 -7.80
CA LEU A 70 -7.09 -6.72 -7.93
C LEU A 70 -8.27 -6.15 -8.73
N ASN A 71 -8.83 -5.02 -8.26
CA ASN A 71 -9.91 -4.29 -8.91
C ASN A 71 -9.71 -2.77 -8.76
N ILE A 72 -8.61 -2.25 -9.29
CA ILE A 72 -8.27 -0.80 -9.21
C ILE A 72 -8.51 -0.02 -10.50
N ALA A 73 -8.58 -0.73 -11.63
CA ALA A 73 -8.79 -0.16 -12.96
C ALA A 73 -10.02 -0.83 -13.58
N PRO A 74 -11.22 -0.20 -13.50
CA PRO A 74 -12.45 -0.79 -14.05
C PRO A 74 -12.44 -0.99 -15.57
N THR A 75 -11.62 -0.23 -16.29
CA THR A 75 -11.49 -0.28 -17.76
C THR A 75 -10.01 -0.26 -18.17
N ASN A 76 -9.73 -0.68 -19.40
CA ASN A 76 -8.40 -0.62 -20.01
C ASN A 76 -7.90 0.81 -20.28
N VAL A 77 -8.72 1.84 -20.03
CA VAL A 77 -8.35 3.26 -20.13
C VAL A 77 -8.53 4.01 -18.81
N SER A 78 -8.77 3.27 -17.71
CA SER A 78 -8.91 3.89 -16.38
C SER A 78 -7.61 4.59 -16.01
N PRO A 79 -7.63 5.87 -15.59
CA PRO A 79 -6.42 6.59 -15.23
C PRO A 79 -5.84 6.05 -13.91
N LEU A 80 -4.52 6.14 -13.75
CA LEU A 80 -3.84 5.82 -12.50
C LEU A 80 -3.31 7.10 -11.82
N PRO A 81 -3.47 7.25 -10.50
CA PRO A 81 -2.96 8.43 -9.81
C PRO A 81 -1.44 8.42 -9.79
N ILE A 82 -0.84 9.58 -10.09
CA ILE A 82 0.57 9.87 -9.83
C ILE A 82 0.73 10.59 -8.49
N LEU A 83 -0.21 11.48 -8.17
CA LEU A 83 -0.28 12.21 -6.91
C LEU A 83 -1.72 12.57 -6.62
N ARG A 84 -2.19 12.43 -5.38
CA ARG A 84 -3.55 12.83 -5.00
C ARG A 84 -3.66 13.39 -3.59
N ASN A 85 -4.75 14.08 -3.33
CA ASN A 85 -4.97 14.81 -2.09
C ASN A 85 -4.96 13.93 -0.82
N GLU A 86 -5.35 12.66 -0.93
CA GLU A 86 -5.23 11.69 0.19
C GLU A 86 -3.76 11.44 0.55
N GLU A 87 -2.90 11.27 -0.46
CA GLU A 87 -1.47 11.08 -0.26
C GLU A 87 -0.85 12.34 0.38
N LEU A 88 -1.23 13.53 -0.08
CA LEU A 88 -0.75 14.79 0.49
C LEU A 88 -1.10 14.94 1.97
N LEU A 89 -2.29 14.49 2.39
CA LEU A 89 -2.67 14.48 3.81
C LEU A 89 -1.84 13.47 4.60
N LEU A 90 -1.56 12.30 4.02
CA LEU A 90 -0.73 11.28 4.66
C LEU A 90 0.74 11.73 4.75
N LEU A 91 1.27 12.43 3.75
CA LEU A 91 2.60 13.04 3.78
C LEU A 91 2.67 14.18 4.82
N ARG A 92 1.60 14.97 4.96
CA ARG A 92 1.53 15.99 6.01
C ARG A 92 1.46 15.38 7.40
N ALA A 93 0.67 14.32 7.60
CA ALA A 93 0.65 13.57 8.85
C ALA A 93 2.02 12.98 9.17
N GLU A 94 2.71 12.44 8.16
CA GLU A 94 4.07 11.94 8.30
C GLU A 94 5.05 13.01 8.78
N ALA A 95 5.05 14.20 8.15
CA ALA A 95 5.90 15.31 8.56
C ALA A 95 5.60 15.76 10.00
N ARG A 96 4.33 15.72 10.42
CA ARG A 96 3.92 16.01 11.80
C ARG A 96 4.37 14.94 12.79
N ILE A 97 4.54 13.68 12.37
CA ILE A 97 4.98 12.57 13.23
C ILE A 97 6.51 12.53 13.36
N LEU A 98 7.21 12.70 12.24
CA LEU A 98 8.66 12.48 12.13
C LEU A 98 9.48 13.77 12.08
N GLY A 99 8.81 14.93 12.05
CA GLY A 99 9.47 16.22 12.07
C GLY A 99 10.22 16.51 13.38
N PRO A 100 11.06 17.56 13.41
CA PRO A 100 11.87 17.91 14.58
C PRO A 100 11.02 18.31 15.81
N SER A 101 9.75 18.66 15.62
CA SER A 101 8.78 18.95 16.68
C SER A 101 7.50 18.17 16.40
N PRO A 102 7.40 16.90 16.87
CA PRO A 102 6.24 16.06 16.60
C PRO A 102 4.93 16.65 17.15
N ASP A 103 3.90 16.68 16.31
CA ASP A 103 2.54 17.09 16.65
C ASP A 103 1.55 15.96 16.35
N PHE A 104 1.35 15.10 17.35
CA PHE A 104 0.49 13.92 17.21
C PHE A 104 -1.00 14.28 17.13
N ALA A 105 -1.43 15.40 17.71
CA ALA A 105 -2.82 15.85 17.63
C ALA A 105 -3.16 16.31 16.21
N ALA A 106 -2.26 17.09 15.59
CA ALA A 106 -2.44 17.50 14.21
C ALA A 106 -2.26 16.32 13.23
N ALA A 107 -1.37 15.35 13.52
CA ALA A 107 -1.27 14.14 12.73
C ALA A 107 -2.57 13.30 12.80
N GLU A 108 -3.14 13.13 14.00
CA GLU A 108 -4.42 12.46 14.22
C GLU A 108 -5.56 13.11 13.41
N ALA A 109 -5.60 14.44 13.40
CA ALA A 109 -6.59 15.18 12.61
C ALA A 109 -6.50 14.84 11.12
N ASP A 110 -5.30 14.81 10.53
CA ASP A 110 -5.09 14.45 9.13
C ASP A 110 -5.49 13.00 8.84
N LEU A 111 -5.05 12.06 9.68
CA LEU A 111 -5.41 10.64 9.57
C LEU A 111 -6.93 10.45 9.66
N ASN A 112 -7.62 11.21 10.52
CA ASN A 112 -9.07 11.15 10.67
C ASN A 112 -9.83 11.71 9.46
N VAL A 113 -9.26 12.66 8.70
CA VAL A 113 -9.84 13.06 7.40
C VAL A 113 -9.79 11.89 6.41
N VAL A 114 -8.66 11.17 6.36
CA VAL A 114 -8.48 9.99 5.50
C VAL A 114 -9.44 8.86 5.90
N ARG A 115 -9.48 8.50 7.19
CA ARG A 115 -10.38 7.46 7.72
C ARG A 115 -11.85 7.76 7.43
N ARG A 116 -12.30 8.99 7.70
CA ARG A 116 -13.68 9.41 7.41
C ARG A 116 -14.02 9.29 5.92
N ALA A 117 -13.11 9.69 5.03
CA ALA A 117 -13.31 9.54 3.59
C ALA A 117 -13.41 8.07 3.16
N ALA A 118 -12.63 7.20 3.80
CA ALA A 118 -12.69 5.75 3.60
C ALA A 118 -13.94 5.09 4.22
N GLY A 119 -14.75 5.81 4.99
CA GLY A 119 -15.92 5.24 5.69
C GLY A 119 -15.56 4.53 6.99
N VAL A 120 -14.35 4.75 7.49
CA VAL A 120 -13.81 4.14 8.70
C VAL A 120 -13.95 5.11 9.87
N ALA A 121 -14.22 4.58 11.07
CA ALA A 121 -14.34 5.39 12.28
C ALA A 121 -13.03 6.15 12.57
N PRO A 122 -13.07 7.42 12.98
CA PRO A 122 -11.87 8.16 13.35
C PRO A 122 -11.17 7.51 14.55
N TYR A 123 -9.87 7.71 14.66
CA TYR A 123 -9.16 7.46 15.90
C TYR A 123 -9.74 8.35 17.02
N PRO A 124 -9.91 7.82 18.24
CA PRO A 124 -10.38 8.61 19.37
C PRO A 124 -9.46 9.80 19.63
N THR A 125 -10.05 10.95 19.98
CA THR A 125 -9.31 12.19 20.27
C THR A 125 -8.19 11.96 21.29
N GLY A 126 -6.97 12.36 20.95
CA GLY A 126 -5.79 12.26 21.81
C GLY A 126 -5.21 10.85 21.94
N SER A 127 -5.66 9.89 21.12
CA SER A 127 -5.19 8.50 21.17
C SER A 127 -3.94 8.25 20.33
N THR A 128 -3.60 9.17 19.42
CA THR A 128 -2.36 9.13 18.63
C THR A 128 -1.21 9.62 19.49
N THR A 129 -0.21 8.77 19.68
CA THR A 129 0.94 9.03 20.54
C THR A 129 2.23 8.64 19.84
N ALA A 130 3.38 9.01 20.41
CA ALA A 130 4.69 8.60 19.91
C ALA A 130 4.81 7.08 19.71
N ALA A 131 4.13 6.29 20.56
CA ALA A 131 4.20 4.83 20.51
C ALA A 131 3.42 4.21 19.33
N ASN A 132 2.42 4.90 18.77
CA ASN A 132 1.53 4.31 17.76
C ASN A 132 1.38 5.14 16.48
N ALA A 133 1.84 6.40 16.45
CA ALA A 133 1.55 7.32 15.36
C ALA A 133 2.10 6.83 14.02
N LEU A 134 3.34 6.31 14.00
CA LEU A 134 3.94 5.76 12.79
C LEU A 134 3.21 4.51 12.29
N ASP A 135 2.75 3.65 13.20
CA ASP A 135 2.01 2.44 12.83
C ASP A 135 0.63 2.77 12.26
N ARG A 136 -0.05 3.76 12.84
CA ARG A 136 -1.30 4.31 12.30
C ARG A 136 -1.08 4.91 10.91
N LEU A 137 -0.04 5.71 10.73
CA LEU A 137 0.31 6.27 9.43
C LEU A 137 0.58 5.17 8.40
N ILE A 138 1.40 4.16 8.74
CA ILE A 138 1.72 3.04 7.85
C ILE A 138 0.46 2.24 7.49
N TYR A 139 -0.45 2.03 8.44
CA TYR A 139 -1.75 1.40 8.22
C TYR A 139 -2.57 2.21 7.21
N GLU A 140 -2.78 3.51 7.48
CA GLU A 140 -3.57 4.36 6.59
C GLU A 140 -2.95 4.47 5.19
N ARG A 141 -1.62 4.58 5.07
CA ARG A 141 -0.91 4.58 3.78
C ARG A 141 -1.08 3.26 3.03
N ARG A 142 -1.01 2.11 3.71
CA ARG A 142 -1.16 0.78 3.10
C ARG A 142 -2.50 0.62 2.37
N TYR A 143 -3.59 1.04 3.01
CA TYR A 143 -4.93 0.90 2.43
C TYR A 143 -5.24 2.00 1.44
N SER A 144 -4.90 3.23 1.80
CA SER A 144 -5.18 4.39 0.95
C SER A 144 -4.43 4.25 -0.35
N LEU A 145 -3.13 3.97 -0.32
CA LEU A 145 -2.23 3.94 -1.48
C LEU A 145 -2.00 2.53 -2.05
N PHE A 146 -2.92 1.60 -1.77
CA PHE A 146 -2.83 0.23 -2.26
C PHE A 146 -2.71 0.19 -3.80
N MET A 147 -1.66 -0.49 -4.28
CA MET A 147 -1.27 -0.62 -5.69
C MET A 147 -0.94 0.70 -6.43
N GLU A 148 -0.53 1.72 -5.68
CA GLU A 148 -0.06 3.00 -6.22
C GLU A 148 1.48 3.14 -6.10
N GLY A 149 2.21 2.04 -5.90
CA GLY A 149 3.69 2.02 -5.90
C GLY A 149 4.38 2.38 -4.57
N HIS A 150 3.63 2.61 -3.49
CA HIS A 150 4.22 3.13 -2.24
C HIS A 150 4.68 2.07 -1.25
N ARG A 151 3.98 0.94 -1.11
CA ARG A 151 4.12 0.03 0.06
C ARG A 151 5.56 -0.41 0.30
N TRP A 152 6.28 -0.86 -0.72
CA TRP A 152 7.66 -1.31 -0.56
C TRP A 152 8.62 -0.16 -0.20
N VAL A 153 8.48 0.99 -0.87
CA VAL A 153 9.29 2.19 -0.60
C VAL A 153 9.05 2.71 0.82
N ASP A 154 7.78 2.76 1.24
CA ASP A 154 7.37 3.15 2.59
C ASP A 154 7.98 2.22 3.64
N MET A 155 7.83 0.90 3.47
CA MET A 155 8.39 -0.06 4.42
C MET A 155 9.92 -0.05 4.42
N ARG A 156 10.59 0.37 3.34
CA ARG A 156 12.05 0.51 3.33
C ARG A 156 12.55 1.78 4.02
N ARG A 157 11.82 2.89 3.88
CA ARG A 157 12.26 4.22 4.36
C ARG A 157 11.84 4.54 5.79
N PHE A 158 10.76 3.94 6.29
CA PHE A 158 10.28 4.25 7.63
C PHE A 158 11.22 3.71 8.72
N PRO A 159 11.40 4.44 9.84
CA PRO A 159 12.22 3.96 10.95
C PRO A 159 11.74 2.60 11.46
N THR A 160 12.70 1.73 11.80
CA THR A 160 12.45 0.45 12.49
C THR A 160 11.61 0.69 13.74
N ARG A 161 10.67 -0.22 14.04
CA ARG A 161 9.95 -0.16 15.32
C ARG A 161 10.96 -0.42 16.45
N PRO A 162 11.05 0.46 17.48
CA PRO A 162 11.95 0.25 18.60
C PRO A 162 11.72 -1.11 19.27
N GLY A 163 12.79 -1.87 19.50
CA GLY A 163 12.72 -3.20 20.12
C GLY A 163 12.12 -4.31 19.26
N SER A 164 11.75 -4.04 18.00
CA SER A 164 11.19 -5.06 17.10
C SER A 164 12.28 -6.04 16.63
N PRO A 165 12.05 -7.36 16.67
CA PRO A 165 12.97 -8.33 16.12
C PRO A 165 13.26 -8.07 14.64
N ASN A 166 14.53 -7.88 14.29
CA ASN A 166 14.99 -7.76 12.91
C ASN A 166 16.08 -8.81 12.61
N PRO A 167 15.72 -10.11 12.60
CA PRO A 167 16.69 -11.21 12.49
C PRO A 167 17.49 -11.18 11.18
N ASN A 168 16.97 -10.50 10.16
CA ASN A 168 17.59 -10.39 8.83
C ASN A 168 18.28 -9.03 8.61
N ASN A 169 18.36 -8.18 9.64
CA ASN A 169 18.90 -6.83 9.60
C ASN A 169 18.42 -6.01 8.38
N LEU A 170 17.13 -6.14 8.04
CA LEU A 170 16.55 -5.46 6.88
C LEU A 170 16.32 -3.98 7.17
N PRO A 171 16.46 -3.08 6.18
CA PRO A 171 16.27 -1.65 6.40
C PRO A 171 14.80 -1.32 6.72
N GLY A 172 14.65 -0.34 7.60
CA GLY A 172 13.37 0.22 8.00
C GLY A 172 12.41 -0.82 8.59
N ARG A 173 11.28 -1.03 7.92
CA ARG A 173 10.19 -1.92 8.31
C ARG A 173 10.03 -3.10 7.35
N LEU A 174 11.00 -3.36 6.46
CA LEU A 174 10.89 -4.43 5.48
C LEU A 174 10.66 -5.81 6.12
N ASN A 175 11.20 -6.07 7.31
CA ASN A 175 10.97 -7.29 8.09
C ASN A 175 9.52 -7.51 8.54
N GLU A 176 8.64 -6.51 8.41
CA GLU A 176 7.21 -6.61 8.70
C GLU A 176 6.36 -6.97 7.46
N LEU A 177 6.99 -7.13 6.29
CA LEU A 177 6.30 -7.65 5.11
C LEU A 177 6.07 -9.16 5.25
N PRO A 178 4.95 -9.70 4.74
CA PRO A 178 4.69 -11.14 4.77
C PRO A 178 5.80 -11.95 4.10
N LEU A 179 6.12 -13.09 4.71
CA LEU A 179 6.95 -14.16 4.16
C LEU A 179 6.15 -15.45 4.29
N ASP A 180 5.61 -15.94 3.17
CA ASP A 180 4.62 -17.02 3.19
C ASP A 180 5.24 -18.41 3.18
N ARG A 181 6.44 -18.56 2.60
CA ARG A 181 7.08 -19.86 2.43
C ARG A 181 8.52 -19.87 2.95
N PRO A 182 9.00 -21.01 3.47
CA PRO A 182 10.42 -21.21 3.70
C PRO A 182 11.23 -20.94 2.43
N GLY A 183 12.27 -20.12 2.53
CA GLY A 183 13.13 -19.74 1.40
C GLY A 183 12.71 -18.49 0.64
N ASP A 184 11.48 -17.99 0.82
CA ASP A 184 11.10 -16.67 0.30
C ASP A 184 11.96 -15.57 0.94
N ARG A 185 12.29 -14.53 0.17
CA ARG A 185 13.14 -13.43 0.61
C ARG A 185 12.47 -12.10 0.35
N ILE A 186 12.58 -11.19 1.31
CA ILE A 186 12.22 -9.79 1.11
C ILE A 186 13.33 -9.12 0.30
N ILE A 187 12.96 -8.58 -0.85
CA ILE A 187 13.90 -7.85 -1.72
C ILE A 187 14.20 -6.47 -1.12
N VAL A 188 15.48 -6.16 -0.91
CA VAL A 188 15.94 -4.88 -0.34
C VAL A 188 16.23 -3.84 -1.43
N SER A 189 16.78 -4.31 -2.55
CA SER A 189 17.09 -3.52 -3.74
C SER A 189 17.01 -4.42 -4.98
N PHE A 190 16.79 -3.80 -6.14
CA PHE A 190 16.99 -4.51 -7.40
C PHE A 190 18.48 -4.79 -7.61
N PRO A 191 18.84 -5.94 -8.21
CA PRO A 191 20.20 -6.18 -8.64
C PRO A 191 20.58 -5.17 -9.74
N ILE A 192 21.87 -4.83 -9.81
CA ILE A 192 22.40 -4.07 -10.93
C ILE A 192 22.19 -4.89 -12.22
N PRO A 193 21.61 -4.30 -13.28
CA PRO A 193 21.42 -5.01 -14.54
C PRO A 193 22.75 -5.58 -15.07
N ILE A 194 22.72 -6.80 -15.63
CA ILE A 194 23.93 -7.46 -16.17
C ILE A 194 24.72 -6.56 -17.14
N PRO A 195 24.08 -5.78 -18.05
CA PRO A 195 24.79 -4.87 -18.95
C PRO A 195 25.57 -3.73 -18.25
N GLU A 196 25.22 -3.41 -17.00
CA GLU A 196 25.83 -2.35 -16.20
C GLU A 196 26.92 -2.88 -15.26
N LEU A 197 27.19 -4.19 -15.28
CA LEU A 197 28.28 -4.78 -14.49
C LEU A 197 29.61 -4.54 -15.21
N PRO A 198 30.68 -4.16 -14.49
CA PRO A 198 32.00 -4.07 -15.08
C PRO A 198 32.42 -5.43 -15.68
N PRO A 199 33.18 -5.45 -16.78
CA PRO A 199 33.70 -6.69 -17.35
C PRO A 199 34.49 -7.46 -16.27
N ARG A 200 34.14 -8.74 -16.09
CA ARG A 200 34.81 -9.65 -15.15
C ARG A 200 36.12 -10.15 -15.71
#